data_AF-A0A2S1JTS5-F1
#
_entry.id   AF-A0A2S1JTS5-F1
#
_cell.length_a   1.000
_cell.length_b   1.000
_cell.length_c   1.000
_cell.angle_alpha   90.00
_cell.angle_beta   90.00
_cell.angle_gamma   90.00
#
_symmetry.space_group_name_H-M   'P 1'
#
loop_
_entity.id
_entity.type
_entity.pdbx_description
1 polymer ?
#
loop_
_entity_poly.entity_id
_entity_poly.type
_entity_poly.pdbx_seq_one_letter_code
_entity_poly.pdbx_strand_id
1 'polypeptide(L)'
;MKEAIVTKVSSGGSSTFGFNISGGTGTCSDSRIQFDLSAVNNDIDAMNRAYSALTAALVSNSKVDIWAVDSADCNTAASIDILSS
;
A
#
# COMPACT_ATOMS: atom_id res chain seq x y z
N MET A 1 4.81 -7.63 -3.60
CA MET A 1 4.63 -6.99 -4.92
C MET A 1 5.71 -5.94 -5.10
N LYS A 2 6.33 -5.86 -6.28
CA LYS A 2 7.47 -4.95 -6.49
C LYS A 2 7.24 -3.93 -7.60
N GLU A 3 7.84 -2.76 -7.46
CA GLU A 3 7.88 -1.68 -8.46
C GLU A 3 6.49 -1.22 -8.97
N ALA A 4 5.51 -1.12 -8.09
CA ALA A 4 4.18 -0.63 -8.43
C ALA A 4 4.11 0.91 -8.37
N ILE A 5 3.26 1.54 -9.17
CA ILE A 5 2.96 2.98 -9.09
C ILE A 5 1.64 3.16 -8.37
N VAL A 6 1.61 3.97 -7.32
CA VAL A 6 0.36 4.32 -6.60
C VAL A 6 -0.43 5.29 -7.45
N THR A 7 -1.69 4.98 -7.73
CA THR A 7 -2.58 5.81 -8.57
C THR A 7 -3.72 6.45 -7.78
N LYS A 8 -3.99 5.95 -6.58
CA LYS A 8 -4.98 6.51 -5.66
C LYS A 8 -4.69 6.09 -4.23
N VAL A 9 -4.93 6.98 -3.27
CA VAL A 9 -4.99 6.66 -1.84
C VAL A 9 -6.36 7.10 -1.31
N SER A 10 -6.99 6.29 -0.47
CA SER A 10 -8.33 6.54 0.06
C SER A 10 -8.48 6.02 1.48
N SER A 11 -9.09 6.81 2.37
CA SER A 11 -9.45 6.35 3.71
C SER A 11 -10.56 5.30 3.64
N GLY A 12 -10.39 4.16 4.30
CA GLY A 12 -11.42 3.12 4.42
C GLY A 12 -12.13 3.09 5.78
N GLY A 13 -11.64 3.87 6.76
CA GLY A 13 -12.18 3.94 8.12
C GLY A 13 -11.08 4.28 9.12
N SER A 14 -11.36 4.18 10.42
CA SER A 14 -10.38 4.45 11.49
C SER A 14 -9.27 3.41 11.59
N SER A 15 -9.46 2.22 11.03
CA SER A 15 -8.54 1.08 11.16
C SER A 15 -8.09 0.51 9.81
N THR A 16 -8.39 1.19 8.70
CA THR A 16 -8.03 0.71 7.37
C THR A 16 -7.97 1.85 6.36
N PHE A 17 -7.09 1.71 5.37
CA PHE A 17 -7.09 2.53 4.17
C PHE A 17 -6.87 1.66 2.94
N GLY A 18 -7.35 2.15 1.79
CA GLY A 18 -7.17 1.48 0.50
C GLY A 18 -6.39 2.34 -0.46
N PHE A 19 -5.64 1.70 -1.36
CA PHE A 19 -4.90 2.38 -2.41
C PHE A 19 -4.94 1.56 -3.70
N ASN A 20 -4.98 2.25 -4.84
CA ASN A 20 -4.89 1.61 -6.15
C ASN A 20 -3.47 1.72 -6.65
N ILE A 21 -3.06 0.73 -7.42
CA ILE A 21 -1.76 0.70 -8.06
C ILE A 21 -1.89 0.45 -9.57
N SER A 22 -0.84 0.79 -10.31
CA SER A 22 -0.61 0.31 -11.67
C SER A 22 0.76 -0.36 -11.76
N GLY A 23 0.83 -1.43 -12.55
CA GLY A 23 1.98 -2.33 -12.61
C GLY A 23 2.05 -3.23 -11.38
N GLY A 24 3.27 -3.47 -10.91
CA GLY A 24 3.53 -4.47 -9.89
C GLY A 24 3.66 -5.88 -10.47
N THR A 25 4.13 -6.81 -9.64
CA THR A 25 4.27 -8.23 -9.98
C THR A 25 3.37 -9.10 -9.11
N GLY A 26 2.88 -10.21 -9.67
CA GLY A 26 2.05 -11.20 -8.98
C GLY A 26 0.54 -10.97 -9.16
N THR A 27 -0.26 -11.74 -8.42
CA THR A 27 -1.73 -11.83 -8.57
C THR A 27 -2.47 -10.51 -8.34
N CYS A 28 -1.85 -9.59 -7.59
CA CYS A 28 -2.43 -8.30 -7.22
C CYS A 28 -1.95 -7.13 -8.08
N SER A 29 -1.30 -7.38 -9.23
CA SER A 29 -0.95 -6.31 -10.18
C SER A 29 -2.19 -5.54 -10.63
N ASP A 30 -2.04 -4.24 -10.87
CA ASP A 30 -3.13 -3.34 -11.32
C ASP A 30 -4.42 -3.42 -10.48
N SER A 31 -4.30 -3.78 -9.20
CA SER A 31 -5.44 -4.00 -8.29
C SER A 31 -5.58 -2.90 -7.25
N ARG A 32 -6.71 -2.93 -6.53
CA ARG A 32 -6.84 -2.20 -5.27
C ARG A 32 -6.22 -3.04 -4.15
N ILE A 33 -5.41 -2.40 -3.32
CA ILE A 33 -4.83 -2.98 -2.11
C ILE A 33 -5.45 -2.32 -0.89
N GLN A 34 -5.64 -3.10 0.17
CA GLN A 34 -6.07 -2.59 1.47
C GLN A 34 -4.96 -2.79 2.51
N PHE A 35 -4.83 -1.82 3.42
CA PHE A 35 -3.89 -1.82 4.52
C PHE A 35 -4.68 -1.72 5.80
N ASP A 36 -4.63 -2.78 6.61
CA ASP A 36 -5.37 -2.88 7.86
C ASP A 36 -4.47 -2.64 9.06
N LEU A 37 -5.01 -1.98 10.09
CA LEU A 37 -4.31 -1.74 11.35
C LEU A 37 -3.82 -3.05 12.01
N SER A 38 -4.57 -4.16 11.83
CA SER A 38 -4.18 -5.48 12.31
C SER A 38 -2.95 -6.05 11.58
N ALA A 39 -2.67 -5.64 10.34
CA ALA A 39 -1.50 -6.09 9.59
C ALA A 39 -0.18 -5.56 10.20
N VAL A 40 -0.26 -4.51 11.02
CA VAL A 40 0.86 -3.89 11.74
C VAL A 40 0.73 -4.02 13.26
N ASN A 41 0.16 -5.14 13.74
CA ASN A 41 0.00 -5.42 15.18
C ASN A 41 -0.76 -4.33 15.96
N ASN A 42 -1.68 -3.64 15.29
CA ASN A 42 -2.42 -2.49 15.82
C ASN A 42 -1.56 -1.26 16.19
N ASP A 43 -0.39 -1.11 15.57
CA ASP A 43 0.44 0.09 15.65
C ASP A 43 -0.12 1.19 14.72
N ILE A 44 -0.81 2.16 15.32
CA ILE A 44 -1.39 3.31 14.61
C ILE A 44 -0.30 4.19 13.97
N ASP A 45 0.87 4.32 14.60
CA ASP A 45 1.95 5.12 14.04
C ASP A 45 2.54 4.46 12.80
N ALA A 46 2.66 3.13 12.79
CA ALA A 46 3.05 2.38 11.59
C ALA A 46 2.04 2.58 10.45
N MET A 47 0.74 2.50 10.74
CA MET A 47 -0.32 2.74 9.75
C MET A 47 -0.25 4.17 9.18
N ASN A 48 -0.09 5.18 10.05
CA ASN A 48 0.01 6.58 9.65
C ASN A 48 1.26 6.85 8.79
N ARG A 49 2.40 6.22 9.11
CA ARG A 49 3.61 6.28 8.28
C ARG A 49 3.37 5.66 6.90
N ALA A 50 2.73 4.50 6.82
CA ALA A 50 2.41 3.84 5.55
C ALA A 50 1.47 4.70 4.68
N TYR A 51 0.42 5.28 5.28
CA TYR A 51 -0.49 6.18 4.57
C TYR A 51 0.24 7.41 4.01
N SER A 52 1.11 8.02 4.83
CA SER A 52 1.90 9.19 4.44
C SER A 52 2.88 8.85 3.32
N ALA A 53 3.55 7.69 3.41
CA ALA A 53 4.48 7.21 2.40
C ALA A 53 3.79 6.97 1.04
N LEU A 54 2.62 6.33 1.03
CA LEU A 54 1.84 6.13 -0.19
C LEU A 54 1.35 7.44 -0.80
N THR A 55 0.93 8.39 0.05
CA THR A 55 0.50 9.71 -0.42
C THR A 55 1.67 10.46 -1.05
N ALA A 56 2.86 10.37 -0.44
CA ALA A 56 4.07 10.93 -1.02
C ALA A 56 4.42 10.27 -2.36
N ALA A 57 4.41 8.93 -2.43
CA ALA A 57 4.68 8.18 -3.65
C ALA A 57 3.68 8.49 -4.78
N LEU A 58 2.40 8.67 -4.45
CA LEU A 58 1.36 9.10 -5.40
C LEU A 58 1.68 10.47 -5.99
N VAL A 59 2.10 11.44 -5.16
CA VAL A 59 2.41 12.81 -5.61
C VAL A 59 3.73 12.87 -6.38
N SER A 60 4.75 12.10 -5.97
CA SER A 60 6.06 12.08 -6.60
C SER A 60 6.14 11.16 -7.82
N ASN A 61 5.10 10.37 -8.09
CA ASN A 61 5.11 9.29 -9.07
C ASN A 61 6.27 8.30 -8.84
N SER A 62 6.65 8.10 -7.57
CA SER A 62 7.68 7.13 -7.19
C SER A 62 7.11 5.72 -7.21
N LYS A 63 7.95 4.76 -7.60
CA LYS A 63 7.62 3.34 -7.48
C LYS A 63 7.62 2.93 -6.01
N VAL A 64 6.82 1.92 -5.68
CA VAL A 64 6.77 1.32 -4.35
C VAL A 64 6.93 -0.19 -4.42
N ASP A 65 7.59 -0.74 -3.41
CA ASP A 65 7.51 -2.16 -3.07
C ASP A 65 6.50 -2.32 -1.94
N ILE A 66 5.56 -3.27 -2.11
CA ILE A 66 4.47 -3.54 -1.15
C ILE A 66 4.64 -4.96 -0.64
N TRP A 67 4.75 -5.10 0.67
CA TRP A 67 5.06 -6.35 1.33
C TRP A 67 3.87 -6.94 2.08
N ALA A 68 3.91 -8.26 2.22
CA ALA A 68 2.91 -9.07 2.88
C ALA A 68 1.49 -8.98 2.32
N VAL A 69 1.34 -8.55 1.05
CA VAL A 69 0.06 -8.58 0.31
C VAL A 69 -0.47 -10.01 0.25
N ASP A 70 -1.63 -10.28 0.86
CA ASP A 70 -2.32 -11.56 0.66
C ASP A 70 -2.65 -11.73 -0.83
N SER A 71 -2.08 -12.78 -1.42
CA SER A 71 -2.19 -13.09 -2.84
C SER A 71 -3.57 -13.58 -3.28
N ALA A 72 -4.44 -13.95 -2.35
CA ALA A 72 -5.78 -14.46 -2.66
C ALA A 72 -6.79 -13.33 -2.92
N ASP A 73 -6.69 -12.22 -2.19
CA ASP A 73 -7.70 -11.17 -2.21
C ASP A 73 -7.13 -9.75 -2.25
N CYS A 74 -5.80 -9.60 -2.18
CA CYS A 74 -5.10 -8.32 -2.24
C CYS A 74 -5.46 -7.36 -1.10
N ASN A 75 -6.07 -7.84 -0.01
CA ASN A 75 -6.69 -6.98 0.99
C ASN A 75 -5.80 -6.66 2.19
N THR A 76 -4.59 -7.22 2.28
CA THR A 76 -3.75 -7.02 3.46
C THR A 76 -2.32 -6.70 3.07
N ALA A 77 -1.93 -5.42 3.07
CA ALA A 77 -0.52 -5.01 3.06
C ALA A 77 -0.04 -4.72 4.49
N ALA A 78 1.26 -4.97 4.76
CA ALA A 78 1.86 -4.69 6.08
C ALA A 78 3.05 -3.72 6.04
N SER A 79 3.71 -3.56 4.89
CA SER A 79 4.83 -2.62 4.74
C SER A 79 4.93 -2.09 3.32
N ILE A 80 5.48 -0.88 3.20
CA ILE A 80 5.59 -0.12 1.95
C ILE A 80 6.95 0.57 1.92
N ASP A 81 7.75 0.25 0.91
CA ASP A 81 9.03 0.92 0.66
C ASP A 81 8.88 1.82 -0.56
N ILE A 82 9.25 3.10 -0.43
CA ILE A 82 9.31 4.01 -1.58
C ILE A 82 10.66 3.81 -2.26
N LEU A 83 10.62 3.48 -3.55
CA LEU A 83 11.80 3.44 -4.40
C LEU A 83 12.04 4.85 -4.93
N SER A 84 13.03 5.53 -4.37
CA SER A 84 13.55 6.76 -4.97
C SER A 84 14.27 6.41 -6.27
N SER A 85 13.86 7.04 -7.37
CA SER A 85 14.57 7.03 -8.65
C SER A 85 15.97 7.62 -8.54
#